data_AF-A0A422MXN3-F1
#
_entry.id   AF-A0A422MXN3-F1
#
_cell.length_a   1.000
_cell.length_b   1.000
_cell.length_c   1.000
_cell.angle_alpha   90.00
_cell.angle_beta   90.00
_cell.angle_gamma   90.00
#
_symmetry.space_group_name_H-M   'P 1'
#
loop_
_entity.id
_entity.type
_entity.pdbx_description
1 polymer ?
#
loop_
_entity_poly.entity_id
_entity_poly.type
_entity_poly.pdbx_seq_one_letter_code
_entity_poly.pdbx_strand_id
1 'polypeptide(L)'
;MSEQWHMLNMCRHLFYFSVQLLCVLLICFGSAAVHAERNKPNEMQIPKSVYLFVPHRTIVETQGQSQTRDSFAHPSLASAGGVLVALAEGNIFF
;
A
#
# COMPACT_ATOMS: atom_id res chain seq x y z
N MET A 1 -49.82 -28.63 30.14
CA MET A 1 -49.59 -27.86 28.89
C MET A 1 -49.88 -26.37 29.16
N SER A 2 -49.13 -25.77 30.08
CA SER A 2 -49.33 -24.41 30.60
C SER A 2 -48.01 -23.63 30.78
N GLU A 3 -46.87 -24.33 30.82
CA GLU A 3 -45.54 -23.75 31.08
C GLU A 3 -44.94 -23.01 29.86
N GLN A 4 -45.38 -23.33 28.63
CA GLN A 4 -44.78 -22.77 27.40
C GLN A 4 -45.13 -21.30 27.13
N TRP A 5 -46.29 -20.82 27.60
CA TRP A 5 -46.74 -19.46 27.34
C TRP A 5 -46.07 -18.40 28.23
N HIS A 6 -45.71 -18.76 29.46
CA HIS A 6 -45.01 -17.85 30.37
C HIS A 6 -43.55 -17.63 29.94
N MET A 7 -42.89 -18.65 29.38
CA MET A 7 -41.49 -18.59 28.98
C MET A 7 -41.27 -17.71 27.73
N LEU A 8 -42.18 -17.76 26.75
CA LEU A 8 -42.14 -16.91 25.54
C LEU A 8 -42.38 -15.43 25.85
N ASN A 9 -43.23 -15.10 26.83
CA ASN A 9 -43.50 -13.71 27.18
C ASN A 9 -42.33 -13.05 27.91
N MET A 10 -41.64 -13.75 28.82
CA MET A 10 -40.44 -13.22 29.51
C MET A 10 -39.29 -12.95 28.52
N CYS A 11 -39.02 -13.87 27.59
CA CYS A 11 -37.97 -13.68 26.59
C CYS A 11 -38.22 -12.45 25.71
N ARG A 12 -39.48 -12.19 25.33
CA ARG A 12 -39.85 -11.02 24.53
C ARG A 12 -39.64 -9.71 25.28
N HIS A 13 -39.94 -9.68 26.58
CA HIS A 13 -39.66 -8.50 27.42
C HIS A 13 -38.16 -8.24 27.58
N LEU A 14 -37.36 -9.27 27.85
CA LEU A 14 -35.90 -9.13 27.96
C LEU A 14 -35.26 -8.65 26.65
N PHE A 15 -35.75 -9.15 25.51
CA PHE A 15 -35.31 -8.69 24.20
C PHE A 15 -35.64 -7.21 23.98
N TYR A 16 -36.87 -6.80 24.28
CA TYR A 16 -37.30 -5.40 24.15
C TYR A 16 -36.48 -4.47 25.04
N PHE A 17 -36.26 -4.85 26.31
CA PHE A 17 -35.42 -4.09 27.23
C PHE A 17 -33.97 -3.97 26.75
N SER A 18 -33.39 -5.04 26.20
CA SER A 18 -32.03 -5.04 25.65
C SER A 18 -31.88 -4.11 24.45
N VAL A 19 -32.83 -4.14 23.52
CA VAL A 19 -32.87 -3.23 22.36
C VAL A 19 -33.00 -1.78 22.81
N GLN A 20 -33.87 -1.50 23.78
CA GLN A 20 -34.06 -0.15 24.28
C GLN A 20 -32.84 0.37 25.04
N LEU A 21 -32.18 -0.48 25.82
CA LEU A 21 -30.91 -0.15 26.48
C LEU A 21 -29.82 0.18 25.44
N LEU A 22 -29.70 -0.62 24.38
CA LEU A 22 -28.77 -0.36 23.29
C LEU A 22 -29.05 0.99 22.60
N CYS A 23 -30.32 1.30 22.32
CA CYS A 23 -30.70 2.60 21.76
C CYS A 23 -30.30 3.77 22.68
N VAL A 24 -30.53 3.64 23.99
CA VAL A 24 -30.13 4.66 24.97
C VAL A 24 -28.61 4.82 24.99
N LEU A 25 -27.84 3.74 24.98
CA LEU A 25 -26.38 3.80 24.93
C LEU A 25 -25.86 4.49 23.67
N LEU A 26 -26.44 4.20 22.50
CA LEU A 26 -26.05 4.84 21.24
C LEU A 26 -26.38 6.34 21.22
N ILE A 27 -27.49 6.76 21.85
CA ILE A 27 -27.85 8.18 21.96
C ILE A 27 -26.99 8.91 23.01
N CYS A 28 -26.75 8.28 24.16
CA CYS A 28 -25.98 8.89 25.26
C CYS A 28 -24.48 8.96 24.99
N PHE A 29 -23.92 8.00 24.26
CA PHE A 29 -22.48 7.89 24.01
C PHE A 29 -22.08 8.09 22.54
N GLY A 30 -23.03 8.30 21.63
CA GLY A 30 -22.80 8.42 20.18
C GLY A 30 -22.19 9.74 19.70
N SER A 31 -21.79 10.65 20.59
CA SER A 31 -21.32 11.99 20.21
C SER A 31 -19.81 12.21 20.31
N ALA A 32 -19.01 11.15 20.35
CA ALA A 32 -17.56 11.27 20.20
C ALA A 32 -17.14 10.93 18.76
N ALA A 33 -17.48 11.81 17.81
CA ALA A 33 -16.84 11.79 16.50
C ALA A 33 -15.37 12.20 16.69
N VAL A 34 -14.48 11.22 16.85
CA VAL A 34 -13.04 11.47 16.87
C VAL A 34 -12.70 12.05 15.51
N HIS A 35 -12.30 13.32 15.48
CA HIS A 35 -11.76 13.95 14.28
C HIS A 35 -10.46 13.21 13.94
N ALA A 36 -10.57 12.17 13.11
CA ALA A 36 -9.42 11.57 12.48
C ALA A 36 -8.86 12.64 11.54
N GLU A 37 -7.83 13.34 11.98
CA GLU A 37 -7.04 14.20 11.12
C GLU A 37 -6.62 13.35 9.93
N ARG A 38 -7.22 13.65 8.78
CA ARG A 38 -6.90 12.97 7.53
C ARG A 38 -5.42 13.22 7.30
N ASN A 39 -4.59 12.18 7.45
CA ASN A 39 -3.18 12.25 7.08
C ASN A 39 -3.13 12.89 5.69
N LYS A 40 -2.70 14.16 5.62
CA LYS A 40 -2.41 14.79 4.34
C LYS A 40 -1.37 13.88 3.71
N PRO A 41 -1.56 13.37 2.47
CA PRO A 41 -0.50 12.67 1.80
C PRO A 41 0.67 13.64 1.81
N ASN A 42 1.72 13.31 2.56
CA ASN A 42 2.94 14.07 2.56
C ASN A 42 3.28 14.16 1.07
N GLU A 43 3.25 15.36 0.49
CA GLU A 43 3.67 15.60 -0.89
C GLU A 43 5.17 15.34 -0.91
N MET A 44 5.51 14.05 -0.84
CA MET A 44 6.85 13.52 -0.90
C MET A 44 7.25 13.84 -2.32
N GLN A 45 7.91 14.99 -2.48
CA GLN A 45 8.41 15.47 -3.77
C GLN A 45 9.05 14.29 -4.45
N ILE A 46 8.42 13.81 -5.54
CA ILE A 46 8.88 12.63 -6.25
C ILE A 46 10.35 12.92 -6.60
N PRO A 47 11.31 12.15 -6.07
CA PRO A 47 12.71 12.40 -6.35
C PRO A 47 12.89 12.36 -7.86
N LYS A 48 13.59 13.36 -8.43
CA LYS A 48 13.89 13.37 -9.87
C LYS A 48 14.57 12.04 -10.23
N SER A 49 13.91 11.24 -11.05
CA SER A 49 14.49 10.00 -11.57
C SER A 49 15.52 10.34 -12.64
N VAL A 50 16.59 9.54 -12.70
CA VAL A 50 17.62 9.63 -13.73
C VAL A 50 17.76 8.28 -14.41
N TYR A 51 17.94 8.29 -15.73
CA TYR A 51 18.21 7.10 -16.50
C TYR A 51 19.71 6.86 -16.55
N LEU A 52 20.18 5.74 -15.99
CA LEU A 52 21.61 5.36 -16.02
C LEU A 52 22.00 4.71 -17.35
N PHE A 53 21.13 3.84 -17.88
CA PHE A 53 21.31 3.15 -19.16
C PHE A 53 20.18 3.53 -20.12
N VAL A 54 20.54 4.06 -21.28
CA VAL A 54 19.61 4.57 -22.29
C VAL A 54 19.86 3.82 -23.60
N PRO A 55 18.88 3.04 -24.10
CA PRO A 55 18.95 2.40 -25.40
C PRO A 55 19.36 3.35 -26.52
N HIS A 56 20.19 2.87 -27.44
CA HIS A 56 20.71 3.60 -28.61
C HIS A 56 21.50 4.88 -28.29
N ARG A 57 21.81 5.13 -27.01
CA ARG A 57 22.50 6.35 -26.56
C ARG A 57 23.66 6.08 -25.62
N THR A 58 23.50 5.15 -24.68
CA THR A 58 24.60 4.76 -23.80
C THR A 58 25.68 4.05 -24.63
N ILE A 59 26.88 4.63 -24.63
CA ILE A 59 28.06 4.07 -25.28
C ILE A 59 28.69 3.05 -24.34
N VAL A 60 28.95 1.86 -24.86
CA VAL A 60 29.59 0.74 -24.17
C VAL A 60 30.81 0.32 -24.96
N GLU A 61 31.94 0.17 -24.28
CA GLU A 61 33.15 -0.38 -24.89
C GLU A 61 33.06 -1.90 -24.99
N THR A 62 33.34 -2.44 -26.18
CA THR A 62 33.46 -3.88 -26.38
C THR A 62 34.59 -4.15 -27.36
N GLN A 63 35.59 -4.92 -26.91
CA GLN A 63 36.77 -5.26 -27.72
C GLN A 63 37.51 -4.03 -28.28
N GLY A 64 37.53 -2.92 -27.53
CA GLY A 64 38.18 -1.67 -27.93
C GLY A 64 37.40 -0.85 -28.96
N GLN A 65 36.13 -1.16 -29.18
CA GLN A 65 35.21 -0.34 -29.96
C GLN A 65 34.06 0.20 -29.12
N SER A 66 33.83 1.50 -29.27
CA SER A 66 32.66 2.20 -28.73
C SER A 66 31.41 1.84 -29.55
N GLN A 67 30.43 1.23 -28.90
CA GLN A 67 29.16 0.86 -29.55
C GLN A 67 27.97 1.17 -28.64
N THR A 68 26.79 1.44 -29.21
CA THR A 68 25.54 1.55 -28.45
C THR A 68 24.88 0.18 -28.27
N ARG A 69 23.87 0.11 -27.39
CA ARG A 69 23.03 -1.09 -27.20
C ARG A 69 21.58 -0.78 -27.52
N ASP A 70 20.87 -1.74 -28.08
CA ASP A 70 19.47 -1.57 -28.48
C ASP A 70 18.52 -1.70 -27.28
N SER A 71 18.95 -2.40 -26.23
CA SER A 71 18.25 -2.44 -24.94
C SER A 71 19.17 -2.78 -23.77
N PHE A 72 18.68 -2.52 -22.55
CA PHE A 72 19.33 -2.90 -21.30
C PHE A 72 18.35 -3.70 -20.44
N ALA A 73 18.69 -4.96 -20.14
CA ALA A 73 17.87 -5.91 -19.37
C ALA A 73 18.52 -6.27 -18.03
N HIS A 74 17.77 -6.96 -17.17
CA HIS A 74 18.25 -7.51 -15.89
C HIS A 74 19.05 -6.50 -15.03
N PRO A 75 18.48 -5.32 -14.70
CA PRO A 75 19.21 -4.31 -13.93
C PRO A 75 19.48 -4.78 -12.49
N SER A 76 20.65 -4.46 -11.97
CA SER A 76 21.00 -4.65 -10.57
C SER A 76 21.81 -3.46 -10.02
N LEU A 77 21.72 -3.25 -8.70
CA LEU A 77 22.36 -2.14 -8.01
C LEU A 77 23.06 -2.68 -6.75
N ALA A 78 24.32 -2.31 -6.57
CA ALA A 78 25.10 -2.67 -5.41
C ALA A 78 25.77 -1.43 -4.81
N SER A 79 26.07 -1.50 -3.51
CA SER A 79 26.90 -0.50 -2.83
C SER A 79 27.93 -1.17 -1.94
N ALA A 80 29.17 -0.71 -2.02
CA ALA A 80 30.28 -1.18 -1.20
C ALA A 80 31.29 -0.06 -0.99
N GLY A 81 31.72 0.17 0.26
CA GLY A 81 32.76 1.15 0.58
C GLY A 81 32.45 2.59 0.15
N GLY A 82 31.17 2.97 0.07
CA GLY A 82 30.74 4.30 -0.38
C GLY A 82 30.64 4.48 -1.89
N VAL A 83 30.88 3.42 -2.67
CA VAL A 83 30.68 3.41 -4.13
C VAL A 83 29.36 2.73 -4.47
N LEU A 84 28.62 3.30 -5.42
CA LEU A 84 27.41 2.71 -5.99
C LEU A 84 27.75 2.14 -7.37
N VAL A 85 27.34 0.90 -7.64
CA VAL A 85 27.56 0.21 -8.91
C VAL A 85 26.21 -0.21 -9.47
N ALA A 86 25.91 0.22 -10.69
CA ALA A 86 24.75 -0.23 -11.45
C ALA A 86 25.22 -1.19 -12.56
N LEU A 87 24.57 -2.35 -12.67
CA LEU A 87 24.82 -3.30 -13.75
C LEU A 87 23.52 -3.56 -14.52
N ALA A 88 23.64 -3.80 -15.81
CA ALA A 88 22.55 -4.24 -16.68
C ALA A 88 23.15 -5.00 -17.86
N GLU A 89 22.40 -5.95 -18.40
CA GLU A 89 22.74 -6.69 -19.62
C GLU A 89 22.45 -5.82 -20.84
N GLY A 90 23.45 -5.53 -21.67
CA GLY A 90 23.30 -4.75 -22.89
C GLY A 90 23.07 -5.65 -24.12
N ASN A 91 21.89 -5.58 -24.74
CA ASN A 91 21.54 -6.40 -25.89
C ASN A 91 21.79 -5.67 -27.22
N ILE A 92 22.10 -6.45 -28.27
CA ILE A 92 22.10 -6.02 -29.67
C ILE A 92 21.15 -6.96 -30.42
N PHE A 93 20.23 -6.41 -31.21
CA PHE A 93 19.38 -7.17 -32.12
C PHE A 93 19.96 -7.02 -33.54
N PHE A 94 20.22 -8.15 -34.20
CA PHE A 94 20.79 -8.21 -35.57
C PHE A 94 19.70 -8.28 -36.63
#